data_AF-A0A5N8XCK1-F1
#
_entry.id   AF-A0A5N8XCK1-F1
#
_cell.length_a   1.000
_cell.length_b   1.000
_cell.length_c   1.000
_cell.angle_alpha   90.00
_cell.angle_beta   90.00
_cell.angle_gamma   90.00
#
_symmetry.space_group_name_H-M   'P 1'
#
loop_
_entity.id
_entity.type
_entity.pdbx_description
1 polymer ?
#
loop_
_entity_poly.entity_id
_entity_poly.type
_entity_poly.pdbx_seq_one_letter_code
_entity_poly.pdbx_strand_id
1 'polypeptide(L)'
;MSTPTTSVEELLLTADQLLAARTGATAAGRHRGASLALRTALELSIDRVLDAAVPGLADTTMRAKMLCLHCYTAAETARRTNAVWSHLCLGCHYHQYEIGPTHDQVRVWRTEVGELVGTLTI
;
A
#
# COMPACT_ATOMS: atom_id res chain seq x y z
N MET A 1 -8.15 15.28 -19.57
CA MET A 1 -6.78 14.78 -19.32
C MET A 1 -6.92 13.45 -18.60
N SER A 2 -6.79 12.32 -19.31
CA SER A 2 -6.78 11.01 -18.67
C SER A 2 -5.52 10.92 -17.82
N THR A 3 -5.67 10.90 -16.50
CA THR A 3 -4.56 10.59 -15.59
C THR A 3 -4.04 9.21 -15.96
N PRO A 4 -2.72 9.01 -16.14
CA PRO A 4 -2.17 7.68 -16.37
C PRO A 4 -2.60 6.77 -15.23
N THR A 5 -3.20 5.63 -15.56
CA THR A 5 -3.50 4.58 -14.58
C THR A 5 -2.18 3.91 -14.22
N THR A 6 -1.54 4.34 -13.15
CA THR A 6 -0.33 3.71 -12.64
C THR A 6 -0.65 2.29 -12.19
N SER A 7 0.11 1.32 -12.69
CA SER A 7 0.00 -0.10 -12.34
C SER A 7 0.55 -0.38 -10.93
N VAL A 8 0.19 -1.54 -10.38
CA VAL A 8 0.68 -1.99 -9.07
C VAL A 8 2.20 -2.19 -9.12
N GLU A 9 2.71 -2.75 -10.22
CA GLU A 9 4.12 -3.01 -10.48
C GLU A 9 4.94 -1.71 -10.54
N GLU A 10 4.42 -0.68 -11.20
CA GLU A 10 5.07 0.63 -11.26
C GLU A 10 5.14 1.31 -9.88
N LEU A 11 4.10 1.14 -9.05
CA LEU A 11 4.09 1.68 -7.68
C LEU A 11 5.10 0.96 -6.78
N LEU A 12 5.22 -0.37 -6.90
CA LEU A 12 6.23 -1.15 -6.19
C LEU A 12 7.65 -0.74 -6.62
N LEU A 13 7.88 -0.58 -7.92
CA LEU A 13 9.14 -0.09 -8.47
C LEU A 13 9.46 1.33 -7.98
N THR A 14 8.45 2.21 -7.93
CA THR A 14 8.60 3.58 -7.41
C THR A 14 9.04 3.57 -5.95
N ALA A 15 8.45 2.70 -5.11
CA ALA A 15 8.85 2.55 -3.73
C ALA A 15 10.32 2.09 -3.60
N ASP A 16 10.73 1.12 -4.42
CA ASP A 16 12.11 0.61 -4.45
C ASP A 16 13.11 1.70 -4.87
N GLN A 17 12.76 2.50 -5.89
CA GLN A 17 13.56 3.63 -6.33
C GLN A 17 13.69 4.70 -5.25
N LEU A 18 12.61 5.04 -4.53
CA LEU A 18 12.65 6.02 -3.44
C LEU A 18 13.52 5.54 -2.26
N LEU A 19 13.53 4.23 -1.97
CA LEU A 19 14.40 3.64 -0.95
C LEU A 19 15.87 3.63 -1.37
N ALA A 20 16.17 3.33 -2.63
CA ALA A 20 17.53 3.24 -3.14
C ALA A 20 18.16 4.61 -3.48
N ALA A 21 17.35 5.60 -3.87
CA ALA A 21 17.86 6.82 -4.47
C ALA A 21 18.45 7.81 -3.46
N ARG A 22 19.50 8.49 -3.90
CA ARG A 22 19.99 9.75 -3.33
C ARG A 22 19.43 10.90 -4.17
N THR A 23 18.11 11.11 -4.10
CA THR A 23 17.48 12.29 -4.72
C THR A 23 17.73 13.54 -3.87
N GLY A 24 17.38 14.72 -4.39
CA GLY A 24 17.42 15.97 -3.61
C GLY A 24 16.44 16.02 -2.43
N ALA A 25 15.55 15.04 -2.28
CA ALA A 25 14.63 14.95 -1.14
C ALA A 25 15.32 14.38 0.10
N THR A 26 14.88 14.78 1.29
CA THR A 26 15.38 14.23 2.56
C THR A 26 15.05 12.74 2.69
N ALA A 27 15.83 11.99 3.49
CA ALA A 27 15.55 10.55 3.72
C ALA A 27 14.12 10.33 4.24
N ALA A 28 13.68 11.14 5.20
CA ALA A 28 12.31 11.08 5.72
C ALA A 28 11.26 11.36 4.63
N GLY A 29 11.50 12.32 3.74
CA GLY A 29 10.61 12.59 2.60
C GLY A 29 10.51 11.39 1.65
N ARG A 30 11.64 10.75 1.34
CA ARG A 30 11.67 9.56 0.49
C ARG A 30 10.95 8.37 1.12
N HIS A 31 11.15 8.12 2.42
CA HIS A 31 10.48 7.01 3.11
C HIS A 31 8.97 7.19 3.18
N ARG A 32 8.50 8.43 3.40
CA ARG A 32 7.06 8.76 3.32
C ARG A 32 6.51 8.56 1.92
N GLY A 33 7.23 9.02 0.89
CA GLY A 33 6.86 8.80 -0.51
C GLY A 33 6.78 7.31 -0.87
N ALA A 34 7.75 6.51 -0.42
CA ALA A 34 7.74 5.06 -0.61
C ALA A 34 6.55 4.41 0.11
N SER A 35 6.26 4.83 1.34
CA SER A 35 5.07 4.37 2.10
C SER A 35 3.76 4.69 1.35
N LEU A 36 3.68 5.87 0.72
CA LEU A 36 2.51 6.26 -0.06
C LEU A 36 2.35 5.40 -1.31
N ALA A 37 3.43 5.19 -2.07
CA ALA A 37 3.39 4.32 -3.25
C ALA A 37 2.96 2.89 -2.88
N LEU A 38 3.46 2.36 -1.76
CA LEU A 38 3.08 1.04 -1.24
C LEU A 38 1.62 0.96 -0.82
N ARG A 39 1.11 2.00 -0.14
CA ARG A 39 -0.30 2.07 0.24
C ARG A 39 -1.18 2.05 -1.00
N THR A 40 -0.85 2.83 -2.02
CA THR A 40 -1.61 2.86 -3.28
C THR A 40 -1.57 1.52 -4.00
N ALA A 41 -0.41 0.85 -4.05
CA ALA A 41 -0.29 -0.47 -4.66
C ALA A 41 -1.19 -1.51 -3.99
N LEU A 42 -1.22 -1.49 -2.65
CA LEU A 42 -2.06 -2.37 -1.85
C LEU A 42 -3.55 -2.07 -2.03
N GLU A 43 -3.96 -0.80 -1.96
CA GLU A 43 -5.35 -0.37 -2.15
C GLU A 43 -5.88 -0.77 -3.54
N LEU A 44 -5.08 -0.57 -4.61
CA LEU A 44 -5.46 -1.01 -5.95
C LEU A 44 -5.64 -2.53 -6.07
N SER A 45 -4.81 -3.32 -5.37
CA SER A 45 -4.92 -4.78 -5.39
C SER A 45 -6.17 -5.27 -4.67
N ILE A 46 -6.51 -4.63 -3.54
CA ILE A 46 -7.75 -4.91 -2.81
C ILE A 46 -8.96 -4.56 -3.66
N ASP A 47 -8.94 -3.41 -4.34
CA ASP A 47 -10.02 -2.98 -5.22
C ASP A 47 -10.28 -3.98 -6.33
N ARG A 48 -9.22 -4.50 -6.97
CA ARG A 48 -9.35 -5.56 -7.99
C ARG A 48 -10.00 -6.83 -7.45
N VAL A 49 -9.56 -7.31 -6.28
CA VAL A 49 -10.12 -8.53 -5.67
C VAL A 49 -11.59 -8.33 -5.31
N LEU A 50 -11.93 -7.20 -4.69
CA LEU A 50 -13.30 -6.94 -4.24
C LEU A 50 -14.26 -6.69 -5.40
N ASP A 51 -13.83 -5.97 -6.44
CA ASP A 51 -14.67 -5.72 -7.61
C ASP A 51 -14.96 -7.01 -8.40
N ALA A 52 -13.98 -7.92 -8.47
CA ALA A 52 -14.18 -9.24 -9.07
C ALA A 52 -15.12 -10.14 -8.25
N ALA A 53 -15.11 -10.02 -6.92
CA ALA A 53 -16.00 -10.77 -6.04
C ALA A 53 -17.43 -10.20 -6.01
N VAL A 54 -17.55 -8.87 -5.90
CA VAL A 54 -18.82 -8.13 -5.86
C VAL A 54 -18.64 -6.77 -6.56
N PRO A 55 -19.16 -6.62 -7.79
CA PRO A 55 -19.09 -5.35 -8.51
C PRO A 55 -19.64 -4.18 -7.69
N GLY A 56 -18.90 -3.08 -7.62
CA GLY A 56 -19.27 -1.88 -6.87
C GLY A 56 -18.88 -1.88 -5.39
N LEU A 57 -18.38 -3.00 -4.84
CA LEU A 57 -17.80 -3.01 -3.49
C LEU A 57 -16.52 -2.16 -3.41
N ALA A 58 -15.78 -2.08 -4.52
CA ALA A 58 -14.62 -1.21 -4.69
C ALA A 58 -14.95 0.29 -4.64
N ASP A 59 -16.21 0.70 -4.74
CA ASP A 59 -16.59 2.13 -4.62
C ASP A 59 -16.78 2.58 -3.16
N THR A 60 -16.72 1.65 -2.21
CA THR A 60 -16.86 1.95 -0.78
C THR A 60 -15.58 2.56 -0.17
N THR A 61 -15.63 2.96 1.10
CA THR A 61 -14.42 3.45 1.80
C THR A 61 -13.40 2.33 2.00
N MET A 62 -12.09 2.63 1.99
CA MET A 62 -11.06 1.62 2.28
C MET A 62 -11.26 0.90 3.62
N ARG A 63 -11.78 1.60 4.65
CA ARG A 63 -12.10 0.98 5.94
C ARG A 63 -13.19 -0.07 5.83
N ALA A 64 -14.24 0.20 5.05
CA ALA A 64 -15.30 -0.77 4.78
C ALA A 64 -14.76 -1.98 3.99
N LYS A 65 -13.94 -1.73 2.96
CA LYS A 65 -13.27 -2.79 2.19
C LYS A 65 -12.43 -3.71 3.06
N MET A 66 -11.64 -3.15 3.98
CA MET A 66 -10.83 -3.92 4.94
C MET A 66 -11.69 -4.79 5.87
N LEU A 67 -12.84 -4.28 6.32
CA LEU A 67 -13.78 -5.05 7.13
C LEU A 67 -14.35 -6.24 6.35
N CYS A 68 -14.66 -6.05 5.07
CA CYS A 68 -15.21 -7.09 4.22
C CYS A 68 -14.17 -8.06 3.64
N LEU A 69 -12.88 -7.72 3.66
CA LEU A 69 -11.82 -8.48 2.99
C LEU A 69 -11.73 -9.94 3.45
N HIS A 70 -12.03 -10.22 4.72
CA HIS A 70 -12.02 -11.57 5.27
C HIS A 70 -13.11 -12.48 4.68
N CYS A 71 -14.15 -11.92 4.05
CA CYS A 71 -15.20 -12.69 3.39
C CYS A 71 -14.74 -13.24 2.03
N TYR A 72 -13.70 -12.65 1.44
CA TYR A 72 -13.28 -12.90 0.06
C TYR A 72 -11.83 -13.39 -0.06
N THR A 73 -11.12 -13.48 1.07
CA THR A 73 -9.73 -13.94 1.13
C THR A 73 -9.51 -14.82 2.35
N ALA A 74 -8.39 -15.55 2.40
CA ALA A 74 -8.01 -16.27 3.61
C ALA A 74 -7.90 -15.30 4.80
N ALA A 75 -8.39 -15.73 5.98
CA ALA A 75 -8.41 -14.90 7.19
C ALA A 75 -7.02 -14.32 7.53
N GLU A 76 -5.97 -15.10 7.30
CA GLU A 76 -4.59 -14.66 7.50
C GLU A 76 -4.19 -13.53 6.54
N THR A 77 -4.52 -13.65 5.26
CA THR A 77 -4.28 -12.61 4.25
C THR A 77 -5.00 -11.32 4.61
N ALA A 78 -6.27 -11.40 5.01
CA ALA A 78 -7.04 -10.23 5.42
C ALA A 78 -6.44 -9.53 6.65
N ARG A 79 -6.01 -10.30 7.65
CA ARG A 79 -5.38 -9.79 8.87
C ARG A 79 -4.05 -9.09 8.57
N ARG A 80 -3.17 -9.74 7.79
CA ARG A 80 -1.89 -9.20 7.34
C ARG A 80 -2.08 -7.91 6.55
N THR A 81 -3.03 -7.91 5.61
CA THR A 81 -3.38 -6.74 4.79
C THR A 81 -3.81 -5.55 5.64
N ASN A 82 -4.72 -5.76 6.61
CA ASN A 82 -5.17 -4.68 7.48
C ASN A 82 -4.03 -4.14 8.37
N ALA A 83 -3.16 -5.01 8.87
CA ALA A 83 -2.01 -4.63 9.69
C ALA A 83 -1.03 -3.75 8.90
N VAL A 84 -0.59 -4.19 7.72
CA VAL A 84 0.36 -3.41 6.90
C VAL A 84 -0.28 -2.12 6.38
N TRP A 85 -1.57 -2.13 6.00
CA TRP A 85 -2.27 -0.92 5.57
C TRP A 85 -2.31 0.14 6.69
N SER A 86 -2.57 -0.27 7.93
CA SER A 86 -2.56 0.63 9.09
C SER A 86 -1.17 1.25 9.32
N HIS A 87 -0.10 0.45 9.19
CA HIS A 87 1.27 0.96 9.28
C HIS A 87 1.62 1.92 8.15
N LEU A 88 1.22 1.63 6.92
CA LEU A 88 1.44 2.50 5.77
C LEU A 88 0.69 3.82 5.90
N CYS A 89 -0.56 3.81 6.38
CA CYS A 89 -1.30 5.03 6.68
C CYS A 89 -0.49 5.95 7.61
N LEU A 90 0.01 5.42 8.73
CA LEU A 90 0.88 6.18 9.64
C LEU A 90 2.18 6.63 8.98
N GLY A 91 2.83 5.76 8.21
CA GLY A 91 4.08 6.04 7.51
C GLY A 91 3.97 7.13 6.44
N CYS A 92 2.79 7.34 5.87
CA CYS A 92 2.54 8.39 4.87
C CYS A 92 2.29 9.77 5.49
N HIS A 93 1.82 9.84 6.73
CA HIS A 93 1.41 11.11 7.33
C HIS A 93 2.61 12.04 7.57
N TYR A 94 2.42 13.31 7.22
CA TYR A 94 3.38 14.37 7.48
C TYR A 94 2.89 15.19 8.68
N HIS A 95 3.40 14.86 9.86
CA HIS A 95 3.32 15.74 11.01
C HIS A 95 4.70 16.33 11.28
N GLN A 96 4.77 17.65 11.43
CA GLN A 96 6.03 18.42 11.52
C GLN A 96 6.95 17.95 12.67
N TYR A 97 6.39 17.30 13.68
CA TYR A 97 7.09 16.81 14.87
C TYR A 97 7.20 15.28 14.94
N GLU A 98 6.61 14.55 13.98
CA GLU A 98 6.69 13.09 14.00
C GLU A 98 7.95 12.60 13.30
N ILE A 99 8.64 11.69 13.99
CA ILE A 99 9.69 10.87 13.42
C ILE A 99 9.02 9.99 12.36
N GLY A 100 9.28 10.32 11.08
CA GLY A 100 8.76 9.53 9.96
C GLY A 100 9.31 8.10 9.97
N PRO A 101 8.80 7.21 9.09
CA PRO A 101 9.21 5.82 9.10
C PRO A 101 10.71 5.68 8.80
N THR A 102 11.35 4.74 9.48
CA THR A 102 12.74 4.38 9.23
C THR A 102 12.86 3.61 7.92
N HIS A 103 14.06 3.59 7.35
CA HIS A 103 14.34 2.83 6.14
C HIS A 103 13.97 1.34 6.29
N ASP A 104 14.32 0.74 7.42
CA ASP A 104 14.07 -0.68 7.67
C ASP A 104 12.58 -0.98 7.86
N GLN A 105 11.83 -0.09 8.49
CA GLN A 105 10.37 -0.21 8.57
C GLN A 105 9.75 -0.24 7.17
N VAL A 106 10.12 0.71 6.31
CA VAL A 106 9.58 0.75 4.94
C VAL A 106 10.02 -0.46 4.12
N ARG A 107 11.23 -0.98 4.31
CA ARG A 107 11.69 -2.23 3.66
C ARG A 107 10.88 -3.46 4.09
N VAL A 108 10.56 -3.57 5.38
CA VAL A 108 9.69 -4.64 5.88
C VAL A 108 8.30 -4.52 5.25
N TRP A 109 7.71 -3.32 5.25
CA TRP A 109 6.41 -3.10 4.61
C TRP A 109 6.45 -3.36 3.11
N ARG A 110 7.54 -3.00 2.41
CA ARG A 110 7.72 -3.28 0.98
C ARG A 110 7.70 -4.77 0.66
N THR A 111 8.35 -5.57 1.51
CA THR A 111 8.38 -7.03 1.38
C THR A 111 6.98 -7.59 1.59
N GLU A 112 6.33 -7.19 2.70
CA GLU A 112 4.98 -7.62 3.06
C GLU A 112 3.95 -7.27 1.98
N VAL A 113 3.97 -6.03 1.47
CA VAL A 113 3.07 -5.61 0.37
C VAL A 113 3.35 -6.41 -0.90
N GLY A 114 4.61 -6.70 -1.23
CA GLY A 114 4.95 -7.52 -2.39
C GLY A 114 4.36 -8.93 -2.30
N GLU A 115 4.47 -9.57 -1.14
CA GLU A 115 3.88 -10.88 -0.89
C GLU A 115 2.35 -10.85 -0.94
N LEU A 116 1.73 -9.84 -0.32
CA LEU A 116 0.28 -9.70 -0.29
C LEU A 116 -0.29 -9.40 -1.66
N VAL A 117 0.36 -8.55 -2.47
CA VAL A 117 -0.04 -8.30 -3.86
C VAL A 117 -0.02 -9.59 -4.68
N GLY A 118 1.00 -10.44 -4.50
CA GLY A 118 1.06 -11.74 -5.16
C GLY A 118 0.04 -12.76 -4.65
N THR A 119 -0.49 -12.57 -3.44
CA THR A 119 -1.53 -13.43 -2.84
C THR A 119 -2.95 -12.93 -3.13
N LEU A 120 -3.11 -11.61 -3.27
CA LEU A 120 -4.35 -10.91 -3.64
C LEU A 120 -4.54 -10.92 -5.15
N THR A 121 -4.42 -12.10 -5.74
CA THR A 121 -4.71 -12.35 -7.15
C THR A 121 -5.94 -13.25 -7.24
N ILE A 122 -6.79 -12.99 -8.24
CA ILE A 122 -7.95 -13.83 -8.56
C ILE A 122 -7.48 -15.05 -9.34
#